data_AF-A0A132NLI2-F1
#
_entry.id   AF-A0A132NLI2-F1
#
_cell.length_a   1.000
_cell.length_b   1.000
_cell.length_c   1.000
_cell.angle_alpha   90.00
_cell.angle_beta   90.00
_cell.angle_gamma   90.00
#
_symmetry.space_group_name_H-M   'P 1'
#
loop_
_entity.id
_entity.type
_entity.pdbx_description
1 polymer ?
#
loop_
_entity_poly.entity_id
_entity_poly.type
_entity_poly.pdbx_seq_one_letter_code
_entity_poly.pdbx_strand_id
1 'polypeptide(L)'
;RAEAGRSHARADEARRACQSLRDQVKAIDELVARQRDVEYLRDRDDLARLQARRDGVAAALRGIEEAEGELATIRVDAGLLEELDAAHEEVVRAQAKLDAASTSLRVEALGPVGVEIDSTRHDLTGGETLERPVLGPTEITVPGAVRIRVTPGVGERDLRQALDRARERYRTLCERGGVADLAQARQELERRRDVEQRLAAHREKLARELGGLTVEQLQAEHARLTARVGEYERTRPAHPPLPVDLEAARQAAGQAQDRARELRAALAEAE
;
A
#
# COMPACT_ATOMS: atom_id res chain seq x y z
N ARG A 1 57.72 -65.32 41.76
CA ARG A 1 56.25 -65.38 41.56
C ARG A 1 55.53 -64.15 42.14
N ALA A 2 55.83 -63.70 43.36
CA ALA A 2 55.18 -62.51 43.95
C ALA A 2 55.48 -61.17 43.22
N GLU A 3 56.69 -60.98 42.68
CA GLU A 3 57.04 -59.77 41.92
C GLU A 3 56.34 -59.70 40.55
N ALA A 4 56.18 -60.83 39.87
CA ALA A 4 55.43 -60.92 38.62
C ALA A 4 53.94 -60.59 38.82
N GLY A 5 53.34 -61.03 39.94
CA GLY A 5 51.95 -60.69 40.30
C GLY A 5 51.75 -59.20 40.62
N ARG A 6 52.71 -58.57 41.33
CA ARG A 6 52.69 -57.13 41.61
C ARG A 6 52.89 -56.27 40.35
N SER A 7 53.71 -56.75 39.41
CA SER A 7 53.89 -56.09 38.10
C SER A 7 52.64 -56.17 37.22
N HIS A 8 51.90 -57.28 37.28
CA HIS A 8 50.66 -57.46 36.52
C HIS A 8 49.53 -56.58 37.07
N ALA A 9 49.35 -56.54 38.39
CA ALA A 9 48.35 -55.69 39.05
C ALA A 9 48.53 -54.19 38.73
N ARG A 10 49.78 -53.68 38.79
CA ARG A 10 50.09 -52.29 38.43
C ARG A 10 49.82 -51.98 36.95
N ALA A 11 50.06 -52.94 36.06
CA ALA A 11 49.79 -52.77 34.63
C ALA A 11 48.28 -52.72 34.35
N ASP A 12 47.47 -53.51 35.08
CA ASP A 12 46.02 -53.50 34.95
C ASP A 12 45.38 -52.24 35.54
N GLU A 13 45.89 -51.75 36.67
CA GLU A 13 45.50 -50.45 37.26
C GLU A 13 45.80 -49.29 36.29
N ALA A 14 47.00 -49.25 35.71
CA ALA A 14 47.36 -48.24 34.72
C ALA A 14 46.48 -48.30 33.47
N ARG A 15 46.13 -49.51 32.98
CA ARG A 15 45.21 -49.69 31.85
C ARG A 15 43.81 -49.17 32.15
N ARG A 16 43.29 -49.43 33.36
CA ARG A 16 41.97 -48.93 33.80
C ARG A 16 41.97 -47.41 33.92
N ALA A 17 43.02 -46.81 34.46
CA ALA A 17 43.17 -45.36 34.54
C ALA A 17 43.24 -44.72 33.15
N CYS A 18 44.04 -45.27 32.23
CA CYS A 18 44.07 -44.80 30.83
C CYS A 18 42.72 -44.95 30.12
N GLN A 19 41.98 -46.02 30.38
CA GLN A 19 40.66 -46.22 29.80
C GLN A 19 39.64 -45.21 30.34
N SER A 20 39.63 -44.96 31.66
CA SER A 20 38.79 -43.94 32.30
C SER A 20 39.04 -42.55 31.71
N LEU A 21 40.31 -42.16 31.56
CA LEU A 21 40.68 -40.87 30.94
C LEU A 21 40.21 -40.77 29.48
N ARG A 22 40.32 -41.84 28.69
CA ARG A 22 39.81 -41.86 27.31
C ARG A 22 38.30 -41.71 27.26
N ASP A 23 37.58 -42.36 28.16
CA ASP A 23 36.12 -42.30 28.20
C ASP A 23 35.64 -40.91 28.65
N GLN A 24 36.37 -40.24 29.55
CA GLN A 24 36.14 -38.83 29.87
C GLN A 24 36.37 -37.90 28.68
N VAL A 25 37.49 -38.04 27.97
CA VAL A 25 37.78 -37.21 26.79
C VAL A 25 36.66 -37.38 25.75
N LYS A 26 36.23 -38.61 25.47
CA LYS A 26 35.10 -38.88 24.57
C LYS A 26 33.79 -38.25 25.04
N ALA A 27 33.50 -38.31 26.34
CA ALA A 27 32.28 -37.70 26.88
C ALA A 27 32.32 -36.17 26.80
N ILE A 28 33.49 -35.56 26.98
CA ILE A 28 33.69 -34.12 26.78
C ILE A 28 33.53 -33.74 25.30
N ASP A 29 34.15 -34.49 24.39
CA ASP A 29 34.01 -34.27 22.94
C ASP A 29 32.55 -34.41 22.48
N GLU A 30 31.83 -35.41 23.00
CA GLU A 30 30.40 -35.59 22.76
C GLU A 30 29.59 -34.40 23.29
N LEU A 31 29.85 -33.95 24.52
CA LEU A 31 29.18 -32.77 25.09
C LEU A 31 29.40 -31.52 24.22
N VAL A 32 30.64 -31.27 23.79
CA VAL A 32 30.97 -30.13 22.91
C VAL A 32 30.22 -30.24 21.58
N ALA A 33 30.17 -31.43 20.99
CA ALA A 33 29.40 -31.67 19.77
C ALA A 33 27.91 -31.39 19.97
N ARG A 34 27.32 -31.84 21.09
CA ARG A 34 25.91 -31.61 21.42
C ARG A 34 25.57 -30.15 21.71
N GLN A 35 26.47 -29.41 22.36
CA GLN A 35 26.29 -27.98 22.57
C GLN A 35 26.27 -27.23 21.24
N ARG A 36 27.16 -27.60 20.31
CA ARG A 36 27.14 -27.03 18.95
C ARG A 36 25.91 -27.44 18.15
N ASP A 37 25.39 -28.66 18.31
CA ASP A 37 24.11 -29.08 17.70
C ASP A 37 22.97 -28.14 18.15
N VAL A 38 22.92 -27.77 19.44
CA VAL A 38 21.93 -26.84 20.00
C VAL A 38 22.07 -25.43 19.41
N GLU A 39 23.29 -24.92 19.32
CA GLU A 39 23.56 -23.60 18.72
C GLU A 39 23.14 -23.57 17.25
N TYR A 40 23.51 -24.60 16.49
CA TYR A 40 23.14 -24.73 15.08
C TYR A 40 21.63 -24.76 14.87
N LEU A 41 20.88 -25.54 15.65
CA LEU A 41 19.43 -25.62 15.48
C LEU A 41 18.73 -24.31 15.88
N ARG A 42 19.23 -23.60 16.89
CA ARG A 42 18.77 -22.22 17.18
C ARG A 42 19.05 -21.29 16.01
N ASP A 43 20.27 -21.33 15.48
CA ASP A 43 20.66 -20.50 14.36
C ASP A 43 19.84 -20.77 13.10
N ARG A 44 19.50 -22.03 12.84
CA ARG A 44 18.63 -22.43 11.73
C ARG A 44 17.22 -21.88 11.90
N ASP A 45 16.65 -21.97 13.10
CA ASP A 45 15.32 -21.42 13.39
C ASP A 45 15.32 -19.88 13.31
N ASP A 46 16.38 -19.25 13.81
CA ASP A 46 16.59 -17.80 13.74
C ASP A 46 16.74 -17.34 12.29
N LEU A 47 17.45 -18.10 11.46
CA LEU A 47 17.63 -17.83 10.04
C LEU A 47 16.29 -17.87 9.29
N ALA A 48 15.45 -18.86 9.57
CA ALA A 48 14.11 -18.95 8.99
C ALA A 48 13.24 -17.74 9.35
N ARG A 49 13.26 -17.29 10.62
CA ARG A 49 12.54 -16.08 11.05
C ARG A 49 13.09 -14.82 10.38
N LEU A 50 14.41 -14.72 10.28
CA LEU A 50 15.07 -13.59 9.64
C LEU A 50 14.80 -13.52 8.13
N GLN A 51 14.71 -14.67 7.47
CA GLN A 51 14.32 -14.76 6.06
C GLN A 51 12.88 -14.30 5.85
N ALA A 52 11.93 -14.78 6.66
CA ALA A 52 10.53 -14.32 6.59
C ALA A 52 10.41 -12.80 6.80
N ARG A 53 11.18 -12.25 7.73
CA ARG A 53 11.28 -10.80 7.99
C ARG A 53 11.81 -10.04 6.77
N ARG A 54 12.85 -10.54 6.10
CA ARG A 54 13.39 -9.96 4.86
C ARG A 54 12.36 -9.97 3.72
N ASP A 55 11.63 -11.07 3.57
CA ASP A 55 10.56 -11.18 2.57
C ASP A 55 9.43 -10.18 2.88
N GLY A 56 9.12 -9.98 4.16
CA GLY A 56 8.20 -8.95 4.65
C GLY A 56 8.64 -7.53 4.29
N VAL A 57 9.92 -7.19 4.51
CA VAL A 57 10.53 -5.91 4.10
C VAL A 57 10.44 -5.71 2.59
N ALA A 58 10.82 -6.72 1.80
CA ALA A 58 10.79 -6.63 0.34
C ALA A 58 9.36 -6.43 -0.18
N ALA A 59 8.37 -7.12 0.39
CA ALA A 59 6.97 -6.94 0.04
C ALA A 59 6.45 -5.54 0.44
N ALA A 60 6.85 -5.01 1.59
CA ALA A 60 6.46 -3.67 2.01
C ALA A 60 7.07 -2.58 1.10
N LEU A 61 8.34 -2.72 0.71
CA LEU A 61 8.99 -1.80 -0.24
C LEU A 61 8.30 -1.79 -1.61
N ARG A 62 7.97 -2.97 -2.16
CA ARG A 62 7.19 -3.05 -3.41
C ARG A 62 5.82 -2.38 -3.28
N GLY A 63 5.10 -2.62 -2.17
CA GLY A 63 3.81 -1.98 -1.94
C GLY A 63 3.91 -0.46 -1.82
N ILE A 64 5.01 0.07 -1.28
CA ILE A 64 5.29 1.53 -1.26
C ILE A 64 5.47 2.04 -2.69
N GLU A 65 6.33 1.40 -3.48
CA GLU A 65 6.60 1.79 -4.87
C GLU A 65 5.33 1.75 -5.73
N GLU A 66 4.52 0.69 -5.60
CA GLU A 66 3.24 0.55 -6.30
C GLU A 66 2.24 1.66 -5.90
N ALA A 67 2.12 1.96 -4.61
CA ALA A 67 1.23 3.01 -4.13
C ALA A 67 1.70 4.41 -4.54
N GLU A 68 2.99 4.69 -4.51
CA GLU A 68 3.57 5.94 -4.99
C GLU A 68 3.40 6.10 -6.50
N GLY A 69 3.60 5.01 -7.26
CA GLY A 69 3.32 4.97 -8.69
C GLY A 69 1.85 5.24 -9.00
N GLU A 70 0.92 4.65 -8.25
CA GLU A 70 -0.51 4.92 -8.42
C GLU A 70 -0.87 6.38 -8.06
N LEU A 71 -0.34 6.93 -6.95
CA LEU A 71 -0.56 8.34 -6.60
C LEU A 71 -0.07 9.31 -7.67
N ALA A 72 1.04 9.01 -8.34
CA ALA A 72 1.55 9.84 -9.44
C ALA A 72 0.59 9.89 -10.64
N THR A 73 -0.32 8.92 -10.78
CA THR A 73 -1.34 8.93 -11.85
C THR A 73 -2.56 9.78 -11.49
N ILE A 74 -2.81 10.02 -10.20
CA ILE A 74 -4.00 10.75 -9.73
C ILE A 74 -3.69 12.24 -9.64
N ARG A 75 -4.30 13.00 -10.55
CA ARG A 75 -4.11 14.46 -10.65
C ARG A 75 -5.00 15.26 -9.72
N VAL A 76 -6.10 14.67 -9.27
CA VAL A 76 -7.06 15.34 -8.40
C VAL A 76 -6.59 15.27 -6.96
N ASP A 77 -6.34 16.44 -6.38
CA ASP A 77 -6.15 16.63 -4.95
C ASP A 77 -7.31 17.44 -4.35
N ALA A 78 -7.27 17.65 -3.03
CA ALA A 78 -8.32 18.39 -2.33
C ALA A 78 -8.46 19.83 -2.84
N GLY A 79 -7.36 20.51 -3.17
CA GLY A 79 -7.37 21.88 -3.66
C GLY A 79 -7.99 21.99 -5.05
N LEU A 80 -7.67 21.07 -5.95
CA LEU A 80 -8.30 21.02 -7.27
C LEU A 80 -9.80 20.73 -7.18
N LEU A 81 -10.22 19.86 -6.26
CA LEU A 81 -11.64 19.59 -6.05
C LEU A 81 -12.38 20.84 -5.55
N GLU A 82 -11.81 21.58 -4.60
CA GLU A 82 -12.36 22.85 -4.13
C GLU A 82 -12.48 23.89 -5.26
N GLU A 83 -11.47 24.00 -6.13
CA GLU A 83 -11.51 24.86 -7.31
C GLU A 83 -12.62 24.44 -8.30
N LEU A 84 -12.79 23.14 -8.51
CA LEU A 84 -13.83 22.58 -9.38
C LEU A 84 -15.23 22.83 -8.82
N ASP A 85 -15.45 22.60 -7.52
CA ASP A 85 -16.71 22.90 -6.83
C ASP A 85 -17.05 24.38 -7.00
N ALA A 86 -16.11 25.29 -6.71
CA ALA A 86 -16.32 26.73 -6.83
C ALA A 86 -16.64 27.17 -8.28
N ALA A 87 -15.94 26.61 -9.27
CA ALA A 87 -16.21 26.90 -10.68
C ALA A 87 -17.56 26.34 -11.15
N HIS A 88 -17.94 25.16 -10.67
CA HIS A 88 -19.25 24.57 -10.96
C HIS A 88 -20.38 25.44 -10.40
N GLU A 89 -20.26 25.89 -9.15
CA GLU A 89 -21.24 26.81 -8.56
C GLU A 89 -21.31 28.14 -9.33
N GLU A 90 -20.19 28.64 -9.86
CA GLU A 90 -20.17 29.85 -10.69
C GLU A 90 -20.99 29.65 -11.97
N VAL A 91 -20.87 28.48 -12.62
CA VAL A 91 -21.70 28.11 -13.78
C VAL A 91 -23.18 28.07 -13.40
N VAL A 92 -23.54 27.41 -12.29
CA VAL A 92 -24.93 27.31 -11.81
C VAL A 92 -25.51 28.70 -11.52
N ARG A 93 -24.75 29.57 -10.84
CA ARG A 93 -25.16 30.95 -10.55
C ARG A 93 -25.33 31.78 -11.82
N ALA A 94 -24.40 31.67 -12.77
CA ALA A 94 -24.47 32.41 -14.03
C ALA A 94 -25.66 31.96 -14.89
N GLN A 95 -25.93 30.65 -14.92
CA GLN A 95 -27.10 30.08 -15.60
C GLN A 95 -28.41 30.57 -14.95
N ALA A 96 -28.53 30.50 -13.63
CA ALA A 96 -29.72 30.97 -12.92
C ALA A 96 -29.99 32.46 -13.14
N LYS A 97 -28.94 33.30 -13.17
CA LYS A 97 -29.08 34.73 -13.49
C LYS A 97 -29.56 34.95 -14.93
N LEU A 98 -29.03 34.19 -15.87
CA LEU A 98 -29.45 34.26 -17.28
C LEU A 98 -30.92 33.81 -17.43
N ASP A 99 -31.30 32.71 -16.80
CA ASP A 99 -32.67 32.18 -16.84
C ASP A 99 -33.67 33.17 -16.25
N ALA A 100 -33.33 33.78 -15.10
CA ALA A 100 -34.14 34.81 -14.45
C ALA A 100 -34.26 36.12 -15.26
N ALA A 101 -33.28 36.42 -16.10
CA ALA A 101 -33.29 37.58 -16.99
C ALA A 101 -33.89 37.28 -18.37
N SER A 102 -34.14 36.00 -18.69
CA SER A 102 -34.64 35.61 -20.00
C SER A 102 -36.06 36.14 -20.23
N THR A 103 -36.25 36.84 -21.34
CA THR A 103 -37.55 37.40 -21.71
C THR A 103 -38.28 36.40 -22.61
N SER A 104 -39.52 36.04 -22.28
CA SER A 104 -40.41 35.28 -23.16
C SER A 104 -41.39 36.20 -23.88
N LEU A 105 -41.66 35.88 -25.14
CA LEU A 105 -42.68 36.53 -25.95
C LEU A 105 -43.91 35.63 -25.97
N ARG A 106 -45.08 36.19 -25.66
CA ARG A 106 -46.39 35.55 -25.85
C ARG A 106 -47.21 36.39 -26.83
N VAL A 107 -47.68 35.76 -27.90
CA VAL A 107 -48.60 36.36 -28.87
C VAL A 107 -49.91 35.58 -28.80
N GLU A 108 -51.02 36.28 -28.52
CA GLU A 108 -52.36 35.71 -28.50
C GLU A 108 -53.18 36.33 -29.63
N ALA A 109 -53.76 35.49 -30.48
CA ALA A 109 -54.58 35.94 -31.60
C ALA A 109 -56.02 36.17 -31.15
N LEU A 110 -56.51 37.40 -31.23
CA LEU A 110 -57.92 37.73 -30.93
C LEU A 110 -58.89 37.34 -32.06
N GLY A 111 -58.35 36.98 -33.23
CA GLY A 111 -59.05 36.53 -34.42
C GLY A 111 -58.02 36.00 -35.44
N PRO A 112 -58.44 35.47 -36.60
CA PRO A 112 -57.51 34.94 -37.59
C PRO A 112 -56.48 35.99 -38.04
N VAL A 113 -55.19 35.72 -37.82
CA VAL A 113 -54.10 36.66 -38.11
C VAL A 113 -52.83 35.93 -38.54
N GLY A 114 -52.17 36.46 -39.57
CA GLY A 114 -50.82 36.05 -39.92
C GLY A 114 -49.80 36.89 -39.15
N VAL A 115 -48.96 36.24 -38.35
CA VAL A 115 -47.87 36.85 -37.59
C VAL A 115 -46.55 36.40 -38.18
N GLU A 116 -45.67 37.33 -38.50
CA GLU A 116 -44.29 37.03 -38.88
C GLU A 116 -43.36 37.30 -37.70
N ILE A 117 -42.62 36.29 -37.26
CA ILE A 117 -41.60 36.39 -36.21
C ILE A 117 -40.27 35.97 -36.81
N ASP A 118 -39.28 36.87 -36.82
CA ASP A 118 -37.94 36.62 -37.37
C ASP A 118 -37.98 36.00 -38.78
N SER A 119 -38.82 36.59 -39.65
CA SER A 119 -39.06 36.15 -41.03
C SER A 119 -39.74 34.78 -41.20
N THR A 120 -40.20 34.15 -40.12
CA THR A 120 -41.04 32.95 -40.17
C THR A 120 -42.51 33.33 -39.97
N ARG A 121 -43.37 32.92 -40.91
CA ARG A 121 -44.80 33.19 -40.84
C ARG A 121 -45.54 32.13 -40.04
N HIS A 122 -46.44 32.59 -39.18
CA HIS A 122 -47.32 31.79 -38.34
C HIS A 122 -48.75 32.29 -38.54
N ASP A 123 -49.63 31.46 -39.08
CA ASP A 123 -51.04 31.78 -39.17
C ASP A 123 -51.73 31.27 -37.90
N LEU A 124 -52.28 32.19 -37.11
CA LEU A 124 -52.95 31.91 -35.84
C LEU A 124 -54.46 32.11 -35.99
N THR A 125 -55.22 31.23 -35.37
CA THR A 125 -56.67 31.32 -35.26
C THR A 125 -57.09 32.04 -33.98
N GLY A 126 -58.33 32.53 -33.91
CA GLY A 126 -58.83 33.23 -32.71
C GLY A 126 -58.76 32.36 -31.46
N GLY A 127 -58.10 32.84 -30.41
CA GLY A 127 -57.80 32.13 -29.16
C GLY A 127 -56.50 31.32 -29.18
N GLU A 128 -55.82 31.25 -30.33
CA GLU A 128 -54.54 30.54 -30.44
C GLU A 128 -53.39 31.39 -29.86
N THR A 129 -52.51 30.73 -29.10
CA THR A 129 -51.38 31.37 -28.44
C THR A 129 -50.08 30.80 -28.97
N LEU A 130 -49.13 31.69 -29.27
CA LEU A 130 -47.75 31.36 -29.61
C LEU A 130 -46.82 31.92 -28.52
N GLU A 131 -46.13 31.04 -27.81
CA GLU A 131 -45.08 31.41 -26.85
C GLU A 131 -43.70 31.02 -27.38
N ARG A 132 -42.72 31.92 -27.23
CA ARG A 132 -41.34 31.66 -27.64
C ARG A 132 -40.35 32.47 -26.79
N PRO A 133 -39.19 31.90 -26.41
CA PRO A 133 -38.12 32.66 -25.76
C PRO A 133 -37.51 33.69 -26.73
N VAL A 134 -37.19 34.89 -26.24
CA VAL A 134 -36.51 35.94 -26.99
C VAL A 134 -35.00 35.80 -26.78
N LEU A 135 -34.32 35.13 -27.72
CA LEU A 135 -32.89 34.83 -27.61
C LEU A 135 -32.00 35.94 -28.20
N GLY A 136 -32.57 36.97 -28.81
CA GLY A 136 -31.87 38.04 -29.51
C GLY A 136 -32.82 39.19 -29.85
N PRO A 137 -32.36 40.22 -30.58
CA PRO A 137 -33.28 41.19 -31.17
C PRO A 137 -34.30 40.45 -32.04
N THR A 138 -35.57 40.53 -31.68
CA THR A 138 -36.68 39.84 -32.35
C THR A 138 -37.61 40.86 -32.95
N GLU A 139 -37.96 40.65 -34.22
CA GLU A 139 -38.92 41.50 -34.93
C GLU A 139 -40.20 40.72 -35.20
N ILE A 140 -41.31 41.28 -34.74
CA ILE A 140 -42.65 40.72 -34.89
C ILE A 140 -43.42 41.67 -35.79
N THR A 141 -43.91 41.17 -36.90
CA THR A 141 -44.71 41.94 -37.84
C THR A 141 -46.08 41.29 -37.99
N VAL A 142 -47.13 42.07 -37.78
CA VAL A 142 -48.49 41.72 -38.19
C VAL A 142 -48.81 42.59 -39.41
N PRO A 143 -48.80 42.02 -40.64
CA PRO A 143 -48.99 42.78 -41.86
C PRO A 143 -50.26 43.65 -41.82
N GLY A 144 -50.13 44.93 -42.13
CA GLY A 144 -51.24 45.89 -42.14
C GLY A 144 -51.71 46.38 -40.77
N ALA A 145 -51.12 45.90 -39.66
CA ALA A 145 -51.52 46.29 -38.31
C ALA A 145 -50.39 46.92 -37.49
N VAL A 146 -49.32 46.16 -37.20
CA VAL A 146 -48.27 46.60 -36.26
C VAL A 146 -46.93 45.92 -36.54
N ARG A 147 -45.84 46.62 -36.23
CA ARG A 147 -44.48 46.07 -36.16
C ARG A 147 -43.92 46.34 -34.77
N ILE A 148 -43.48 45.28 -34.09
CA ILE A 148 -42.92 45.31 -32.74
C ILE A 148 -41.47 44.83 -32.83
N ARG A 149 -40.55 45.60 -32.27
CA ARG A 149 -39.15 45.21 -32.16
C ARG A 149 -38.79 45.02 -30.70
N VAL A 150 -38.48 43.79 -30.32
CA VAL A 150 -38.00 43.43 -28.99
C VAL A 150 -36.48 43.42 -29.07
N THR A 151 -35.81 44.27 -28.28
CA THR A 151 -34.35 44.28 -28.20
C THR A 151 -33.97 43.82 -26.81
N PRO A 152 -33.27 42.68 -26.64
CA PRO A 152 -32.84 42.26 -25.32
C PRO A 152 -31.92 43.33 -24.73
N GLY A 153 -32.09 43.59 -23.43
CA GLY A 153 -31.28 44.58 -22.73
C GLY A 153 -29.79 44.23 -22.78
N VAL A 154 -28.92 45.24 -22.70
CA VAL A 154 -27.45 45.07 -22.63
C VAL A 154 -27.06 44.02 -21.58
N GLY A 155 -27.78 43.96 -20.46
CA GLY A 155 -27.56 42.98 -19.40
C GLY A 155 -27.71 41.51 -19.81
N GLU A 156 -28.54 41.15 -20.79
CA GLU A 156 -28.69 39.74 -21.19
C GLU A 156 -27.46 39.24 -21.97
N ARG A 157 -26.86 40.09 -22.81
CA ARG A 157 -25.60 39.75 -23.49
C ARG A 157 -24.45 39.57 -22.50
N ASP A 158 -24.37 40.46 -21.50
CA ASP A 158 -23.35 40.37 -20.45
C ASP A 158 -23.52 39.11 -19.60
N LEU A 159 -24.76 38.70 -19.30
CA LEU A 159 -25.06 37.46 -18.57
C LEU A 159 -24.67 36.21 -19.36
N ARG A 160 -24.92 36.17 -20.68
CA ARG A 160 -24.45 35.06 -21.53
C ARG A 160 -22.94 34.98 -21.58
N GLN A 161 -22.27 36.13 -21.75
CA GLN A 161 -20.81 36.16 -21.75
C GLN A 161 -20.23 35.71 -20.39
N ALA A 162 -20.87 36.07 -19.28
CA ALA A 162 -20.48 35.60 -17.95
C ALA A 162 -20.64 34.07 -17.80
N LEU A 163 -21.75 33.51 -18.29
CA LEU A 163 -21.97 32.06 -18.31
C LEU A 163 -20.91 31.32 -19.15
N ASP A 164 -20.60 31.83 -20.35
CA ASP A 164 -19.59 31.23 -21.22
C ASP A 164 -18.20 31.23 -20.57
N ARG A 165 -17.82 32.34 -19.90
CA ARG A 165 -16.56 32.42 -19.14
C ARG A 165 -16.51 31.44 -17.97
N ALA A 166 -17.60 31.31 -17.21
CA ALA A 166 -17.69 30.36 -16.10
C ALA A 166 -17.58 28.91 -16.61
N ARG A 167 -18.23 28.58 -17.73
CA ARG A 167 -18.16 27.25 -18.36
C ARG A 167 -16.76 26.94 -18.88
N GLU A 168 -16.10 27.89 -19.52
CA GLU A 168 -14.72 27.73 -19.97
C GLU A 168 -13.79 27.44 -18.79
N ARG A 169 -13.88 28.23 -17.72
CA ARG A 169 -13.08 28.04 -16.51
C ARG A 169 -13.29 26.65 -15.91
N TYR A 170 -14.55 26.21 -15.77
CA TYR A 170 -14.85 24.86 -15.27
C TYR A 170 -14.25 23.78 -16.18
N ARG A 171 -14.39 23.92 -17.51
CA ARG A 171 -13.81 22.97 -18.47
C ARG A 171 -12.29 22.90 -18.37
N THR A 172 -11.59 24.03 -18.26
CA THR A 172 -10.13 24.07 -18.08
C THR A 172 -9.70 23.36 -16.81
N LEU A 173 -10.45 23.50 -15.71
CA LEU A 173 -10.15 22.78 -14.46
C LEU A 173 -10.39 21.27 -14.59
N CYS A 174 -11.46 20.87 -15.27
CA CYS A 174 -11.74 19.47 -15.60
C CYS A 174 -10.59 18.85 -16.42
N GLU A 175 -10.13 19.55 -17.46
CA GLU A 175 -8.99 19.13 -18.29
C GLU A 175 -7.69 19.03 -17.49
N ARG A 176 -7.42 20.00 -16.59
CA ARG A 176 -6.27 19.98 -15.68
C ARG A 176 -6.29 18.73 -14.78
N GLY A 177 -7.47 18.39 -14.25
CA GLY A 177 -7.69 17.19 -13.45
C GLY A 177 -7.75 15.89 -14.23
N GLY A 178 -7.91 15.94 -15.56
CA GLY A 178 -8.16 14.76 -16.38
C GLY A 178 -9.53 14.11 -16.12
N VAL A 179 -10.51 14.89 -15.67
CA VAL A 179 -11.86 14.43 -15.28
C VAL A 179 -12.91 15.07 -16.16
N ALA A 180 -14.03 14.39 -16.38
CA ALA A 180 -15.15 14.90 -17.15
C ALA A 180 -16.01 15.88 -16.33
N ASP A 181 -16.18 15.59 -15.05
CA ASP A 181 -17.03 16.36 -14.15
C ASP A 181 -16.61 16.25 -12.67
N LEU A 182 -17.38 16.95 -11.85
CA LEU A 182 -17.22 17.00 -10.39
C LEU A 182 -17.46 15.64 -9.72
N ALA A 183 -18.31 14.78 -10.27
CA ALA A 183 -18.56 13.47 -9.70
C ALA A 183 -17.34 12.56 -9.90
N GLN A 184 -16.76 12.56 -11.10
CA GLN A 184 -15.51 11.86 -11.37
C GLN A 184 -14.35 12.46 -10.54
N ALA A 185 -14.28 13.78 -10.38
CA ALA A 185 -13.27 14.42 -9.52
C ALA A 185 -13.33 13.91 -8.07
N ARG A 186 -14.53 13.78 -7.50
CA ARG A 186 -14.73 13.23 -6.15
C ARG A 186 -14.30 11.77 -6.07
N GLN A 187 -14.60 10.96 -7.09
CA GLN A 187 -14.15 9.56 -7.14
C GLN A 187 -12.62 9.45 -7.18
N GLU A 188 -11.95 10.29 -7.97
CA GLU A 188 -10.48 10.31 -8.00
C GLU A 188 -9.87 10.76 -6.66
N LEU A 189 -10.50 11.70 -5.96
CA LEU A 189 -10.05 12.09 -4.62
C LEU A 189 -10.22 10.97 -3.58
N GLU A 190 -11.34 10.23 -3.62
CA GLU A 190 -11.51 9.06 -2.75
C GLU A 190 -10.48 7.98 -3.08
N ARG A 191 -10.26 7.70 -4.36
CA ARG A 191 -9.19 6.79 -4.79
C ARG A 191 -7.83 7.24 -4.27
N ARG A 192 -7.52 8.54 -4.35
CA ARG A 192 -6.28 9.10 -3.79
C ARG A 192 -6.15 8.79 -2.30
N ARG A 193 -7.21 9.03 -1.52
CA ARG A 193 -7.25 8.77 -0.07
C ARG A 193 -7.02 7.29 0.25
N ASP A 194 -7.64 6.39 -0.51
CA ASP A 194 -7.44 4.94 -0.35
C ASP A 194 -5.98 4.56 -0.60
N VAL A 195 -5.37 5.10 -1.66
CA VAL A 195 -3.97 4.83 -1.98
C VAL A 195 -3.03 5.40 -0.90
N GLU A 196 -3.29 6.62 -0.41
CA GLU A 196 -2.54 7.23 0.70
C GLU A 196 -2.63 6.38 1.99
N GLN A 197 -3.80 5.83 2.31
CA GLN A 197 -3.98 4.93 3.45
C GLN A 197 -3.17 3.63 3.30
N ARG A 198 -3.20 3.00 2.11
CA ARG A 198 -2.38 1.81 1.83
C ARG A 198 -0.89 2.12 1.92
N LEU A 199 -0.46 3.26 1.39
CA LEU A 199 0.93 3.72 1.49
C LEU A 199 1.36 3.86 2.95
N ALA A 200 0.53 4.48 3.80
CA ALA A 200 0.78 4.58 5.23
C ALA A 200 0.89 3.19 5.88
N ALA A 201 0.00 2.26 5.56
CA ALA A 201 0.03 0.89 6.07
C ALA A 201 1.30 0.12 5.65
N HIS A 202 1.76 0.28 4.40
CA HIS A 202 3.01 -0.32 3.94
C HIS A 202 4.23 0.27 4.64
N ARG A 203 4.26 1.59 4.88
CA ARG A 203 5.33 2.24 5.65
C ARG A 203 5.37 1.78 7.10
N GLU A 204 4.20 1.63 7.74
CA GLU A 204 4.12 1.10 9.11
C GLU A 204 4.60 -0.36 9.15
N LYS A 205 4.18 -1.19 8.18
CA LYS A 205 4.66 -2.56 8.05
C LYS A 205 6.18 -2.58 7.88
N LEU A 206 6.74 -1.75 7.01
CA LEU A 206 8.19 -1.65 6.80
C LEU A 206 8.91 -1.30 8.11
N ALA A 207 8.42 -0.31 8.86
CA ALA A 207 9.01 0.08 10.13
C ALA A 207 8.96 -1.06 11.16
N ARG A 208 7.84 -1.79 11.23
CA ARG A 208 7.66 -2.95 12.11
C ARG A 208 8.61 -4.10 11.74
N GLU A 209 8.70 -4.43 10.46
CA GLU A 209 9.61 -5.47 9.97
C GLU A 209 11.06 -5.05 10.16
N LEU A 210 11.42 -3.77 10.01
CA LEU A 210 12.80 -3.31 10.25
C LEU A 210 13.16 -3.23 11.74
N GLY A 211 12.20 -2.98 12.63
CA GLY A 211 12.41 -3.02 14.07
C GLY A 211 13.62 -2.20 14.56
N GLY A 212 13.89 -1.06 13.91
CA GLY A 212 15.04 -0.19 14.18
C GLY A 212 16.32 -0.49 13.40
N LEU A 213 16.37 -1.58 12.62
CA LEU A 213 17.47 -1.90 11.71
C LEU A 213 17.31 -1.19 10.36
N THR A 214 18.40 -1.01 9.63
CA THR A 214 18.36 -0.71 8.19
C THR A 214 18.20 -1.99 7.37
N VAL A 215 17.83 -1.85 6.09
CA VAL A 215 17.73 -2.97 5.16
C VAL A 215 19.09 -3.68 5.02
N GLU A 216 20.17 -2.92 4.96
CA GLU A 216 21.55 -3.42 4.84
C GLU A 216 21.96 -4.17 6.10
N GLN A 217 21.61 -3.67 7.28
CA GLN A 217 21.88 -4.35 8.56
C GLN A 217 21.14 -5.69 8.63
N LEU A 218 19.86 -5.72 8.24
CA LEU A 218 19.07 -6.96 8.19
C LEU A 218 19.67 -7.98 7.20
N GLN A 219 20.13 -7.51 6.05
CA GLN A 219 20.81 -8.36 5.06
C GLN A 219 22.16 -8.89 5.58
N ALA A 220 22.93 -8.05 6.27
CA ALA A 220 24.22 -8.43 6.84
C ALA A 220 24.05 -9.47 7.98
N GLU A 221 23.06 -9.29 8.86
CA GLU A 221 22.71 -10.27 9.89
C GLU A 221 22.33 -11.62 9.26
N HIS A 222 21.52 -11.59 8.21
CA HIS A 222 21.14 -12.80 7.50
C HIS A 222 22.36 -13.48 6.87
N ALA A 223 23.20 -12.75 6.14
CA ALA A 223 24.40 -13.31 5.53
C ALA A 223 25.34 -13.93 6.57
N ARG A 224 25.52 -13.27 7.72
CA ARG A 224 26.34 -13.79 8.82
C ARG A 224 25.77 -15.10 9.37
N LEU A 225 24.45 -15.15 9.60
CA LEU A 225 23.80 -16.33 10.15
C LEU A 225 23.77 -17.49 9.14
N THR A 226 23.51 -17.21 7.86
CA THR A 226 23.63 -18.19 6.77
C THR A 226 25.03 -18.80 6.71
N ALA A 227 26.08 -17.97 6.79
CA ALA A 227 27.46 -18.46 6.77
C ALA A 227 27.76 -19.36 7.98
N ARG A 228 27.27 -18.99 9.18
CA ARG A 228 27.47 -19.78 10.41
C ARG A 228 26.76 -21.14 10.35
N VAL A 229 25.51 -21.15 9.88
CA VAL A 229 24.73 -22.38 9.65
C VAL A 229 25.44 -23.29 8.65
N GLY A 230 25.82 -22.75 7.48
CA GLY A 230 26.49 -23.52 6.43
C GLY A 230 27.88 -24.03 6.82
N GLU A 231 28.63 -23.27 7.62
CA GLU A 231 29.92 -23.73 8.13
C GLU A 231 29.77 -24.90 9.11
N TYR A 232 28.76 -24.85 9.96
CA TYR A 232 28.46 -25.97 10.84
C TYR A 232 28.06 -27.21 10.05
N GLU A 233 27.15 -27.10 9.08
CA GLU A 233 26.73 -28.22 8.22
C GLU A 233 27.92 -28.89 7.51
N ARG A 234 28.92 -28.11 7.07
CA ARG A 234 30.14 -28.61 6.42
C ARG A 234 31.11 -29.31 7.37
N THR A 235 31.25 -28.81 8.60
CA THR A 235 32.28 -29.24 9.55
C THR A 235 31.78 -30.20 10.60
N ARG A 236 30.45 -30.40 10.68
CA ARG A 236 29.81 -31.26 11.68
C ARG A 236 30.27 -32.72 11.54
N PRO A 237 30.74 -33.36 12.63
CA PRO A 237 31.01 -34.80 12.65
C PRO A 237 29.76 -35.64 12.36
N ALA A 238 29.92 -36.79 11.68
CA ALA A 238 28.81 -37.71 11.40
C ALA A 238 28.23 -38.35 12.67
N HIS A 239 29.07 -38.57 13.68
CA HIS A 239 28.67 -39.10 14.97
C HIS A 239 29.03 -38.12 16.09
N PRO A 240 28.10 -37.91 17.05
CA PRO A 240 26.77 -38.52 17.12
C PRO A 240 25.77 -37.92 16.09
N PRO A 241 24.66 -38.60 15.75
CA PRO A 241 23.71 -38.11 14.75
C PRO A 241 23.05 -36.79 15.18
N LEU A 242 22.75 -35.93 14.22
CA LEU A 242 22.10 -34.65 14.46
C LEU A 242 20.69 -34.88 15.05
N PRO A 243 20.35 -34.24 16.18
CA PRO A 243 19.00 -34.27 16.70
C PRO A 243 18.00 -33.66 15.71
N VAL A 244 16.76 -34.16 15.72
CA VAL A 244 15.73 -33.76 14.74
C VAL A 244 15.28 -32.30 14.90
N ASP A 245 15.29 -31.80 16.12
CA ASP A 245 14.87 -30.46 16.48
C ASP A 245 15.64 -29.92 17.70
N LEU A 246 15.39 -28.65 18.00
CA LEU A 246 16.07 -27.93 19.08
C LEU A 246 15.78 -28.52 20.46
N GLU A 247 14.60 -29.08 20.67
CA GLU A 247 14.23 -29.69 21.95
C GLU A 247 15.03 -30.97 22.18
N ALA A 248 15.05 -31.86 21.18
CA ALA A 248 15.85 -33.07 21.16
C ALA A 248 17.34 -32.76 21.33
N ALA A 249 17.85 -31.69 20.73
CA ALA A 249 19.24 -31.28 20.92
C ALA A 249 19.54 -30.83 22.34
N ARG A 250 18.64 -30.08 22.98
CA ARG A 250 18.80 -29.67 24.38
C ARG A 250 18.78 -30.88 25.32
N GLN A 251 17.88 -31.83 25.08
CA GLN A 251 17.83 -33.08 25.84
C GLN A 251 19.13 -33.89 25.67
N ALA A 252 19.61 -34.06 24.44
CA ALA A 252 20.85 -34.77 24.15
C ALA A 252 22.08 -34.08 24.77
N ALA A 253 22.13 -32.75 24.75
CA ALA A 253 23.18 -31.98 25.42
C ALA A 253 23.14 -32.15 26.96
N GLY A 254 21.95 -32.17 27.55
CA GLY A 254 21.75 -32.46 28.98
C GLY A 254 22.26 -33.86 29.36
N GLN A 255 21.88 -34.88 28.59
CA GLN A 255 22.35 -36.25 28.81
C GLN A 255 23.88 -36.37 28.69
N ALA A 256 24.48 -35.72 27.69
CA ALA A 256 25.94 -35.70 27.53
C ALA A 256 26.63 -34.97 28.69
N GLN A 257 26.01 -33.90 29.22
CA GLN A 257 26.52 -33.15 30.36
C GLN A 257 26.50 -33.98 31.64
N ASP A 258 25.40 -34.69 31.90
CA ASP A 258 25.26 -35.57 33.06
C ASP A 258 26.28 -36.71 32.99
N ARG A 259 26.45 -37.34 31.82
CA ARG A 259 27.46 -38.38 31.60
C ARG A 259 28.89 -37.89 31.83
N ALA A 260 29.23 -36.70 31.31
CA ALA A 260 30.55 -36.11 31.51
C ALA A 260 30.81 -35.81 33.00
N ARG A 261 29.77 -35.39 33.74
CA ARG A 261 29.84 -35.15 35.19
C ARG A 261 30.03 -36.44 35.98
N GLU A 262 29.28 -37.50 35.65
CA GLU A 262 29.39 -38.82 36.29
C GLU A 262 30.80 -39.41 36.10
N LEU A 263 31.31 -39.40 34.87
CA LEU A 263 32.66 -39.91 34.58
C LEU A 263 33.76 -39.10 35.27
N ARG A 264 33.56 -37.79 35.42
CA ARG A 264 34.49 -36.93 36.17
C ARG A 264 34.47 -37.24 37.66
N ALA A 265 33.30 -37.45 38.25
CA ALA A 265 33.17 -37.85 39.66
C ALA A 265 33.82 -39.22 39.91
N ALA A 266 33.57 -40.20 39.04
CA ALA A 266 34.13 -41.54 39.16
C ALA A 266 35.68 -41.58 39.09
N LEU A 267 36.32 -40.68 38.35
CA LEU A 267 37.79 -40.57 38.36
C LEU A 267 38.29 -39.91 39.64
N ALA A 268 37.62 -38.86 40.13
CA ALA A 268 38.00 -38.20 41.37
C ALA A 268 37.87 -39.13 42.60
N GLU A 269 36.96 -40.10 42.57
CA GLU A 269 36.85 -41.15 43.59
C GLU A 269 37.89 -42.28 43.43
N ALA A 270 38.53 -42.38 42.26
CA ALA A 270 39.55 -43.39 41.94
C ALA A 270 41.00 -42.90 42.09
N GLU A 271 41.20 -41.58 42.26
CA GLU A 271 42.47 -40.91 42.58
C GLU A 271 42.74 -40.89 44.10
#